data_AF-A0A532ESQ6-F1
#
_entry.id   AF-A0A532ESQ6-F1
#
_cell.length_a   1.000
_cell.length_b   1.000
_cell.length_c   1.000
_cell.angle_alpha   90.00
_cell.angle_beta   90.00
_cell.angle_gamma   90.00
#
_symmetry.space_group_name_H-M   'P 1'
#
loop_
_entity.id
_entity.type
_entity.pdbx_description
1 polymer ?
#
loop_
_entity_poly.entity_id
_entity_poly.type
_entity_poly.pdbx_seq_one_letter_code
_entity_poly.pdbx_strand_id
1 'polypeptide(L)'
;MRSIACDPGCHGVNFGAKKSGRYYAYVTSKFANRLIVLDVDPNNNGEAEDSVIFGSVLLANDNPAYRDDTIKGNKGMGGQGVQPVPNVYNGWVQKLPGSYKAQLTQEQRNLIGKKGHKQHGDDDDHDE
;
A
#
# COMPACT_ATOMS: atom_id res chain seq x y z
N MET A 1 -10.37 -1.36 -16.06
CA MET A 1 -9.35 -2.22 -15.41
C MET A 1 -8.00 -2.11 -16.12
N ARG A 2 -7.00 -1.55 -15.44
CA ARG A 2 -5.61 -1.38 -15.91
C ARG A 2 -4.74 -2.51 -15.36
N SER A 3 -3.95 -3.16 -16.21
CA SER A 3 -2.88 -4.06 -15.76
C SER A 3 -1.57 -3.29 -15.66
N ILE A 4 -0.82 -3.51 -14.58
CA ILE A 4 0.47 -2.89 -14.33
C ILE A 4 1.54 -3.97 -14.41
N ALA A 5 2.61 -3.71 -15.17
CA ALA A 5 3.78 -4.58 -15.20
C ALA A 5 4.37 -4.69 -13.79
N CYS A 6 4.48 -5.92 -13.30
CA CYS A 6 4.97 -6.21 -11.96
C CYS A 6 6.13 -7.20 -12.03
N ASP A 7 6.95 -7.22 -10.98
CA ASP A 7 8.02 -8.18 -10.86
C ASP A 7 7.47 -9.62 -10.67
N PRO A 8 8.22 -10.65 -11.08
CA PRO A 8 7.83 -12.04 -10.81
C PRO A 8 7.50 -12.26 -9.34
N GLY A 9 6.33 -12.83 -9.05
CA GLY A 9 5.92 -13.13 -7.68
C GLY A 9 5.29 -11.96 -6.92
N CYS A 10 4.75 -10.94 -7.60
CA CYS A 10 3.87 -9.97 -6.95
C CYS A 10 2.65 -10.64 -6.32
N HIS A 11 2.45 -10.46 -5.02
CA HIS A 11 1.40 -11.18 -4.26
C HIS A 11 0.86 -10.43 -3.04
N GLY A 12 1.35 -9.21 -2.75
CA GLY A 12 0.88 -8.43 -1.61
C GLY A 12 0.74 -6.96 -1.98
N VAL A 13 -0.28 -6.32 -1.40
CA VAL A 13 -0.52 -4.89 -1.54
C VAL A 13 -0.93 -4.33 -0.18
N ASN A 14 -0.27 -3.25 0.23
CA ASN A 14 -0.69 -2.46 1.38
C ASN A 14 -0.88 -1.00 0.97
N PHE A 15 -1.86 -0.32 1.57
CA PHE A 15 -2.15 1.07 1.26
C PHE A 15 -1.60 2.01 2.33
N GLY A 16 -1.08 3.15 1.90
CA GLY A 16 -0.63 4.24 2.76
C GLY A 16 -1.05 5.60 2.24
N ALA A 17 -1.04 6.60 3.11
CA ALA A 17 -1.48 7.94 2.74
C ALA A 17 -0.53 8.58 1.72
N LYS A 18 -1.11 9.11 0.63
CA LYS A 18 -0.41 10.02 -0.27
C LYS A 18 -0.52 11.44 0.28
N LYS A 19 0.54 12.24 0.13
CA LYS A 19 0.57 13.63 0.60
C LYS A 19 -0.55 14.42 -0.10
N SER A 20 -1.26 15.24 0.67
CA SER A 20 -2.39 16.05 0.20
C SER A 20 -3.67 15.27 -0.17
N GLY A 21 -3.75 13.96 0.11
CA GLY A 21 -4.96 13.15 -0.11
C GLY A 21 -4.67 11.83 -0.83
N ARG A 22 -5.70 10.99 -1.00
CA ARG A 22 -5.63 9.67 -1.68
C ARG A 22 -4.57 8.72 -1.10
N TYR A 23 -4.19 7.70 -1.85
CA TYR A 23 -3.41 6.57 -1.36
C TYR A 23 -2.33 6.15 -2.36
N TYR A 24 -1.19 5.72 -1.84
CA TYR A 24 -0.26 4.89 -2.60
C TYR A 24 -0.54 3.42 -2.26
N ALA A 25 -0.42 2.56 -3.26
CA ALA A 25 -0.37 1.12 -3.08
C ALA A 25 1.09 0.66 -3.11
N TYR A 26 1.52 -0.03 -2.07
CA TYR A 26 2.85 -0.60 -1.92
C TYR A 26 2.77 -2.08 -2.26
N VAL A 27 3.31 -2.46 -3.42
CA VAL A 27 3.18 -3.80 -3.99
C VAL A 27 4.47 -4.59 -3.76
N THR A 28 4.34 -5.69 -3.02
CA THR A 28 5.45 -6.57 -2.64
C THR A 28 5.60 -7.72 -3.60
N SER A 29 6.85 -8.18 -3.78
CA SER A 29 7.19 -9.31 -4.65
C SER A 29 7.99 -10.37 -3.90
N LYS A 30 7.59 -11.64 -4.04
CA LYS A 30 8.27 -12.78 -3.40
C LYS A 30 9.66 -12.99 -3.97
N PHE A 31 9.82 -12.79 -5.28
CA PHE A 31 11.01 -13.18 -6.03
C PHE A 31 11.83 -11.98 -6.52
N ALA A 32 11.44 -10.77 -6.15
CA ALA A 32 12.21 -9.57 -6.42
C ALA A 32 12.52 -8.80 -5.13
N ASN A 33 13.67 -8.15 -5.13
CA ASN A 33 14.14 -7.28 -4.06
C ASN A 33 13.65 -5.83 -4.24
N ARG A 34 12.50 -5.64 -4.88
CA ARG A 34 11.94 -4.34 -5.22
C ARG A 34 10.52 -4.24 -4.71
N LEU A 35 10.23 -3.18 -3.96
CA LEU A 35 8.88 -2.76 -3.62
C LEU A 35 8.42 -1.73 -4.66
N ILE A 36 7.31 -2.00 -5.34
CA ILE A 36 6.73 -1.03 -6.29
C ILE A 36 5.78 -0.10 -5.51
N VAL A 37 5.87 1.20 -5.77
CA VAL A 37 4.95 2.21 -5.24
C VAL A 37 4.07 2.67 -6.39
N LEU A 38 2.78 2.37 -6.31
CA LEU A 38 1.78 2.71 -7.32
C LEU A 38 0.94 3.89 -6.82
N ASP A 39 0.81 4.92 -7.65
CA ASP A 39 -0.21 5.95 -7.51
C ASP A 39 -1.48 5.42 -8.19
N VAL A 40 -2.49 5.08 -7.40
CA VAL A 40 -3.71 4.42 -7.94
C VAL A 40 -4.66 5.40 -8.62
N ASP A 41 -4.56 6.68 -8.28
CA ASP A 41 -5.44 7.76 -8.75
C ASP A 41 -4.63 9.06 -8.85
N PRO A 42 -3.73 9.18 -9.86
CA PRO A 42 -2.81 10.31 -9.94
C PRO A 42 -3.50 11.65 -10.24
N ASN A 43 -4.68 11.64 -10.88
CA ASN A 43 -5.46 12.83 -11.22
C ASN A 43 -6.64 13.10 -10.26
N ASN A 44 -6.79 12.28 -9.21
CA ASN A 44 -7.78 12.40 -8.15
C ASN A 44 -9.25 12.30 -8.62
N ASN A 45 -9.53 11.59 -9.72
CA ASN A 45 -10.88 11.42 -10.26
C ASN A 45 -11.65 10.24 -9.63
N GLY A 46 -10.98 9.39 -8.84
CA GLY A 46 -11.57 8.20 -8.22
C GLY A 46 -11.55 6.95 -9.09
N GLU A 47 -10.92 7.00 -10.26
CA GLU A 47 -10.80 5.90 -11.22
C GLU A 47 -9.39 5.29 -11.17
N ALA A 48 -9.30 3.96 -11.25
CA ALA A 48 -8.02 3.25 -11.15
C ALA A 48 -7.34 3.02 -12.51
N GLU A 49 -8.05 3.33 -13.60
CA GLU A 49 -7.61 3.22 -15.00
C GLU A 49 -6.33 4.03 -15.28
N ASP A 50 -6.20 5.16 -14.59
CA ASP A 50 -5.10 6.11 -14.71
C ASP A 50 -3.89 5.75 -13.83
N SER A 51 -3.93 4.62 -13.13
CA SER A 51 -2.86 4.21 -12.22
C SER A 51 -1.49 4.13 -12.89
N VAL A 52 -0.46 4.59 -12.16
CA VAL A 52 0.93 4.66 -12.63
C VAL A 52 1.90 4.20 -11.55
N ILE A 53 3.00 3.57 -11.97
CA ILE A 53 4.14 3.34 -11.10
C ILE A 53 4.75 4.70 -10.76
N PHE A 54 4.56 5.14 -9.51
CA PHE A 54 5.13 6.38 -8.99
C PHE A 54 6.63 6.24 -8.75
N GLY A 55 7.05 5.06 -8.29
CA GLY A 55 8.45 4.76 -8.03
C GLY A 55 8.65 3.36 -7.48
N SER A 56 9.86 3.11 -6.97
CA SER A 56 10.19 1.83 -6.33
C SER A 56 11.24 1.99 -5.24
N VAL A 57 11.27 1.04 -4.31
CA VAL A 57 12.27 0.95 -3.23
C VAL A 57 13.07 -0.33 -3.40
N LEU A 58 14.40 -0.23 -3.37
CA LEU A 58 15.29 -1.38 -3.34
C LEU A 58 15.38 -1.94 -1.91
N LEU A 59 14.98 -3.21 -1.74
CA LEU A 59 14.98 -3.94 -0.48
C LEU A 59 16.25 -4.76 -0.23
N ALA A 60 17.27 -4.62 -1.09
CA ALA A 60 18.55 -5.30 -0.98
C ALA A 60 19.71 -4.37 -0.60
N ASN A 61 19.43 -3.21 -0.01
CA ASN A 61 20.48 -2.25 0.35
C ASN A 61 21.34 -2.77 1.52
N ASP A 62 22.67 -2.61 1.42
CA ASP A 62 23.64 -2.95 2.46
C ASP A 62 23.97 -1.76 3.39
N ASN A 63 23.47 -0.57 3.09
CA ASN A 63 23.66 0.64 3.88
C ASN A 63 22.67 0.72 5.05
N PRO A 64 23.06 1.21 6.24
CA PRO A 64 22.99 0.47 7.51
C PRO A 64 21.55 0.09 7.93
N ALA A 65 20.92 -0.79 7.16
CA ALA A 65 19.60 -1.31 7.47
C ALA A 65 19.75 -2.32 8.59
N TYR A 66 19.07 -2.08 9.71
CA TYR A 66 19.00 -3.03 10.80
C TYR A 66 18.41 -4.35 10.30
N ARG A 67 19.05 -5.46 10.66
CA ARG A 67 18.61 -6.82 10.36
C ARG A 67 18.34 -7.51 11.69
N ASP A 68 17.22 -8.19 11.78
CA ASP A 68 16.83 -9.02 12.92
C ASP A 68 17.34 -10.47 12.79
N ASP A 69 17.68 -10.91 11.57
CA ASP A 69 18.28 -12.23 11.31
C ASP A 69 19.29 -12.22 10.13
N THR A 70 20.04 -13.32 9.99
CA THR A 70 20.96 -13.60 8.90
C THR A 70 20.20 -14.02 7.64
N ILE A 71 20.46 -13.31 6.54
CA ILE A 71 19.90 -13.63 5.22
C ILE A 71 20.54 -14.93 4.70
N LYS A 72 19.75 -15.99 4.52
CA LYS A 72 20.21 -17.31 4.02
C LYS A 72 20.15 -17.48 2.49
N GLY A 73 19.61 -16.50 1.76
CA GLY A 73 19.47 -16.53 0.30
C GLY A 73 19.68 -15.15 -0.32
N ASN A 74 18.80 -14.76 -1.24
CA ASN A 74 18.88 -13.45 -1.89
C ASN A 74 18.35 -12.34 -0.98
N LYS A 75 19.10 -11.23 -0.88
CA LYS A 75 18.69 -10.05 -0.09
C LYS A 75 17.39 -9.48 -0.62
N GLY A 76 16.50 -9.10 0.29
CA GLY A 76 15.24 -8.45 -0.04
C GLY A 76 14.19 -9.35 -0.69
N MET A 77 14.42 -10.67 -0.82
CA MET A 77 13.43 -11.63 -1.31
C MET A 77 12.76 -12.39 -0.15
N GLY A 78 11.57 -12.94 -0.39
CA GLY A 78 10.81 -13.72 0.60
C GLY A 78 9.44 -13.13 0.93
N GLY A 79 8.87 -13.52 2.07
CA GLY A 79 7.64 -12.92 2.59
C GLY A 79 7.91 -11.49 3.05
N GLN A 80 7.49 -10.52 2.25
CA GLN A 80 7.65 -9.10 2.56
C GLN A 80 6.36 -8.59 3.24
N GLY A 81 6.43 -8.35 4.54
CA GLY A 81 5.40 -7.58 5.26
C GLY A 81 5.69 -6.09 5.12
N VAL A 82 4.71 -5.29 4.70
CA VAL A 82 4.85 -3.83 4.59
C VAL A 82 3.76 -3.17 5.41
N GLN A 83 4.15 -2.25 6.29
CA GLN A 83 3.22 -1.39 7.02
C GLN A 83 3.46 0.07 6.60
N PRO A 84 2.70 0.58 5.62
CA PRO A 84 2.77 1.98 5.27
C PRO A 84 2.28 2.84 6.43
N VAL A 85 3.04 3.90 6.75
CA VAL A 85 2.64 4.92 7.71
C VAL A 85 2.64 6.30 7.02
N PRO A 86 1.63 7.16 7.28
CA PRO A 86 0.41 6.90 8.06
C PRO A 86 -0.49 5.81 7.44
N ASN A 87 -0.97 4.89 8.29
CA ASN A 87 -1.85 3.80 7.89
C ASN A 87 -3.25 4.36 7.55
N VAL A 88 -3.88 3.82 6.51
CA VAL A 88 -5.14 4.37 5.97
C VAL A 88 -6.33 3.44 6.08
N TYR A 89 -6.18 2.25 6.67
CA TYR A 89 -7.31 1.32 6.77
C TYR A 89 -8.34 1.81 7.80
N ASN A 90 -9.62 1.67 7.45
CA ASN A 90 -10.70 2.03 8.36
C ASN A 90 -10.59 1.21 9.67
N GLY A 91 -10.88 1.83 10.80
CA GLY A 91 -10.66 1.27 12.14
C GLY A 91 -9.23 1.50 12.68
N TRP A 92 -8.23 1.59 11.81
CA TRP A 92 -6.83 1.84 12.17
C TRP A 92 -6.48 3.33 12.06
N VAL A 93 -6.88 3.99 10.98
CA VAL A 93 -6.57 5.40 10.70
C VAL A 93 -7.08 6.33 11.81
N GLN A 94 -8.22 6.00 12.43
CA GLN A 94 -8.80 6.75 13.55
C GLN A 94 -8.02 6.58 14.86
N LYS A 95 -7.16 5.55 14.97
CA LYS A 95 -6.40 5.21 16.18
C LYS A 95 -4.92 5.59 16.11
N LEU A 96 -4.49 6.21 15.01
CA LEU A 96 -3.10 6.63 14.84
C LEU A 96 -2.61 7.63 15.92
N PRO A 97 -1.31 7.60 16.27
CA PRO A 97 -0.66 8.67 17.03
C PRO A 97 -0.87 10.06 16.42
N GLY A 98 -0.86 11.10 17.25
CA GLY A 98 -1.12 12.48 16.83
C GLY A 98 -0.19 12.97 15.71
N SER A 99 1.10 12.60 15.75
CA SER A 99 2.09 12.96 14.74
C SER A 99 1.78 12.38 13.35
N TYR A 100 1.21 11.18 13.28
CA TYR A 100 0.76 10.59 12.01
C TYR A 100 -0.60 11.15 11.57
N LYS A 101 -1.53 11.36 12.50
CA LYS A 101 -2.84 11.97 12.19
C LYS A 101 -2.73 13.38 11.61
N ALA A 102 -1.75 14.16 12.06
CA ALA A 102 -1.49 15.51 11.59
C ALA A 102 -1.03 15.55 10.11
N GLN A 103 -0.55 14.43 9.57
CA GLN A 103 -0.11 14.32 8.17
C GLN A 103 -1.27 13.98 7.21
N LEU A 104 -2.44 13.61 7.73
CA LEU A 104 -3.59 13.16 6.95
C LEU A 104 -4.52 14.31 6.59
N THR A 105 -5.22 14.20 5.46
CA THR A 105 -6.38 15.05 5.18
C THR A 105 -7.60 14.60 5.98
N GLN A 106 -8.65 15.42 6.01
CA GLN A 106 -9.90 15.04 6.66
C GLN A 106 -10.53 13.80 5.99
N GLU A 107 -10.49 13.73 4.66
CA GLU A 107 -11.01 12.59 3.89
C GLU A 107 -10.24 11.30 4.20
N GLN A 108 -8.91 11.38 4.34
CA GLN A 108 -8.09 10.21 4.70
C GLN A 108 -8.36 9.72 6.12
N ARG A 109 -8.67 10.62 7.07
CA ARG A 109 -9.03 10.24 8.45
C ARG A 109 -10.43 9.64 8.57
N ASN A 110 -11.33 10.05 7.67
CA ASN A 110 -12.74 9.72 7.72
C ASN A 110 -13.18 9.05 6.42
N LEU A 111 -12.70 7.83 6.21
CA LEU A 111 -13.03 7.02 5.03
C LEU A 111 -14.53 6.78 4.83
N ILE A 112 -15.31 6.82 5.90
CA ILE A 112 -16.77 6.72 5.83
C ILE A 112 -17.33 8.14 5.63
N GLY A 113 -17.41 8.59 4.37
CA GLY A 113 -17.67 10.01 4.15
C GLY A 113 -17.91 10.55 2.74
N LYS A 114 -18.40 9.76 1.76
CA LYS A 114 -19.28 10.27 0.68
C LYS A 114 -20.31 9.19 0.34
N LYS A 115 -21.60 9.45 0.62
CA LYS A 115 -22.73 8.69 0.08
C LYS A 115 -22.63 8.74 -1.46
N GLY A 116 -22.08 7.71 -2.09
CA GLY A 116 -21.86 7.72 -3.54
C GLY A 116 -21.16 6.49 -4.10
N HIS A 117 -20.24 5.87 -3.35
CA HIS A 117 -19.74 4.55 -3.73
C HIS A 117 -20.64 3.50 -3.11
N LYS A 118 -21.39 2.77 -3.95
CA LYS A 118 -22.09 1.56 -3.54
C LYS A 118 -21.08 0.64 -2.85
N GLN A 119 -21.39 0.22 -1.64
CA GLN A 119 -20.78 -0.97 -1.06
C GLN A 119 -20.99 -2.10 -2.09
N HIS A 120 -19.89 -2.68 -2.59
CA HIS A 120 -20.00 -4.07 -2.99
C HIS A 120 -20.27 -4.83 -1.70
N GLY A 121 -21.39 -5.56 -1.68
CA GLY A 121 -21.83 -6.32 -0.53
C GLY A 121 -20.73 -7.28 -0.09
N ASP A 122 -20.62 -7.42 1.23
CA ASP A 122 -19.94 -8.54 1.87
C ASP A 122 -20.75 -9.80 1.56
N ASP A 123 -20.53 -10.38 0.38
CA ASP A 123 -20.90 -11.76 0.06
C ASP A 123 -19.66 -12.63 0.33
N ASP A 124 -19.25 -12.69 1.59
CA ASP A 124 -18.35 -13.73 2.10
C ASP A 124 -19.17 -15.02 2.24
N ASP A 125 -19.45 -15.67 1.11
CA ASP A 125 -19.83 -17.09 1.09
C ASP A 125 -18.59 -17.92 1.44
N HIS A 126 -18.35 -18.03 2.74
CA HIS A 126 -17.58 -19.11 3.32
C HIS A 126 -18.40 -20.39 3.24
N ASP A 127 -18.25 -21.13 2.15
CA ASP A 127 -18.54 -22.57 2.12
C ASP A 127 -17.23 -23.36 2.04
N GLU A 128 -17.20 -24.42 2.85
CA GLU A 128 -16.08 -25.31 3.21
C GLU A 128 -15.36 -26.00 2.04
#